data_AF-A0A6P1T5E8-F1
#
_entry.id   AF-A0A6P1T5E8-F1
#
_cell.length_a   1.000
_cell.length_b   1.000
_cell.length_c   1.000
_cell.angle_alpha   90.00
_cell.angle_beta   90.00
_cell.angle_gamma   90.00
#
_symmetry.space_group_name_H-M   'P 1'
#
loop_
_entity.id
_entity.type
_entity.pdbx_description
1 polymer ?
#
loop_
_entity_poly.entity_id
_entity_poly.type
_entity_poly.pdbx_seq_one_letter_code
_entity_poly.pdbx_strand_id
1 'polypeptide(L)'
;MVRPEWTEAIPLAAAGVLASAILFIRALLRRPRAAPENYVIIDGSNIMYWKKGVPDIETVRDVVRRISALGYMPGVMFDANAGYLLKGRYQHHREFARHLKLPEASVMVVPKGTPADAYILRAARDMRAVIVTNDRYRDWADEYPEVQTRGHLNRGGYRDGKLWLQLQPLDQPVAARAG
;
A
#
# COMPACT_ATOMS: atom_id res chain seq x y z
N MET A 1 61.55 19.72 9.56
CA MET A 1 62.00 18.34 9.28
C MET A 1 60.80 17.43 9.44
N VAL A 2 60.03 17.20 8.37
CA VAL A 2 58.83 16.35 8.38
C VAL A 2 59.30 14.91 8.22
N ARG A 3 58.87 14.00 9.11
CA ARG A 3 59.35 12.61 9.10
C ARG A 3 58.82 11.87 7.85
N PRO A 4 59.63 11.00 7.20
CA PRO A 4 59.33 10.37 5.91
C PRO A 4 58.10 9.43 5.93
N GLU A 5 57.68 8.99 7.12
CA GLU A 5 56.48 8.17 7.34
C GLU A 5 55.14 8.89 7.07
N TRP A 6 55.15 10.24 7.01
CA TRP A 6 53.93 11.02 6.75
C TRP A 6 53.66 11.24 5.27
N THR A 7 54.64 11.04 4.40
CA THR A 7 54.53 11.36 2.96
C THR A 7 53.65 10.34 2.22
N GLU A 8 53.58 9.09 2.72
CA GLU A 8 52.69 8.05 2.17
C GLU A 8 51.29 8.02 2.80
N ALA A 9 51.14 8.57 4.01
CA ALA A 9 49.86 8.62 4.71
C ALA A 9 48.91 9.69 4.12
N ILE A 10 49.46 10.78 3.59
CA ILE A 10 48.72 11.89 2.99
C ILE A 10 47.87 11.47 1.77
N PRO A 11 48.39 10.74 0.76
CA PRO A 11 47.60 10.32 -0.38
C PRO A 11 46.50 9.30 -0.03
N LEU A 12 46.74 8.42 0.96
CA LEU A 12 45.76 7.43 1.38
C LEU A 12 44.58 8.08 2.14
N ALA A 13 44.89 9.02 3.04
CA ALA A 13 43.87 9.81 3.73
C ALA A 13 43.05 10.67 2.76
N ALA A 14 43.71 11.28 1.76
CA ALA A 14 43.04 12.06 0.73
C ALA A 14 42.09 11.20 -0.14
N ALA A 15 42.50 9.98 -0.51
CA ALA A 15 41.65 9.05 -1.26
C ALA A 15 40.41 8.61 -0.45
N GLY A 16 40.56 8.36 0.85
CA GLY A 16 39.45 8.00 1.74
C GLY A 16 38.41 9.12 1.90
N VAL A 17 38.89 10.37 2.01
CA VAL A 17 38.01 11.56 2.08
C VAL A 17 37.27 11.77 0.76
N LEU A 18 37.96 11.63 -0.38
CA LEU A 18 37.34 11.73 -1.71
C LEU A 18 36.29 10.64 -1.92
N ALA A 19 36.58 9.39 -1.59
CA ALA A 19 35.62 8.29 -1.69
C ALA A 19 34.39 8.55 -0.81
N SER A 20 34.59 9.02 0.42
CA SER A 20 33.50 9.33 1.35
C SER A 20 32.66 10.52 0.87
N ALA A 21 33.30 11.56 0.32
CA ALA A 21 32.60 12.70 -0.27
C ALA A 21 31.79 12.28 -1.50
N ILE A 22 32.35 11.42 -2.37
CA ILE A 22 31.65 10.86 -3.52
C ILE A 22 30.46 10.00 -3.08
N LEU A 23 30.62 9.17 -2.05
CA LEU A 23 29.54 8.35 -1.51
C LEU A 23 28.46 9.21 -0.84
N PHE A 24 28.83 10.26 -0.12
CA PHE A 24 27.92 11.21 0.51
C PHE A 24 27.16 12.04 -0.51
N ILE A 25 27.85 12.58 -1.52
CA ILE A 25 27.22 13.26 -2.66
C ILE A 25 26.32 12.30 -3.42
N ARG A 26 26.74 11.04 -3.66
CA ARG A 26 25.86 10.01 -4.24
C ARG A 26 24.66 9.69 -3.37
N ALA A 27 24.78 9.72 -2.04
CA ALA A 27 23.67 9.51 -1.13
C ALA A 27 22.70 10.70 -1.12
N LEU A 28 23.22 11.94 -1.20
CA LEU A 28 22.41 13.16 -1.32
C LEU A 28 21.74 13.30 -2.70
N LEU A 29 22.44 12.87 -3.77
CA LEU A 29 21.92 12.88 -5.15
C LEU A 29 21.07 11.65 -5.48
N ARG A 30 21.19 10.56 -4.69
CA ARG A 30 20.24 9.45 -4.70
C ARG A 30 18.91 10.02 -4.23
N ARG A 31 18.08 10.43 -5.19
CA ARG A 31 16.65 10.54 -4.95
C ARG A 31 16.23 9.22 -4.29
N PRO A 32 15.54 9.24 -3.13
CA PRO A 32 14.92 8.02 -2.63
C PRO A 32 14.17 7.44 -3.82
N ARG A 33 14.41 6.17 -4.16
CA ARG A 33 13.54 5.48 -5.14
C ARG A 33 12.14 5.80 -4.64
N ALA A 34 11.38 6.57 -5.42
CA ALA A 34 9.98 6.78 -5.12
C ALA A 34 9.44 5.39 -4.80
N ALA A 35 8.91 5.21 -3.58
CA ALA A 35 8.31 3.95 -3.20
C ALA A 35 7.44 3.53 -4.39
N PRO A 36 7.60 2.31 -4.91
CA PRO A 36 6.98 1.95 -6.18
C PRO A 36 5.50 2.34 -6.11
N GLU A 37 4.98 3.03 -7.14
CA GLU A 37 3.57 3.47 -7.27
C GLU A 37 2.59 2.29 -7.40
N ASN A 38 2.98 1.15 -6.83
CA ASN A 38 2.41 -0.16 -7.00
C ASN A 38 1.65 -0.57 -5.72
N TYR A 39 1.49 0.32 -4.74
CA TYR A 39 0.70 0.03 -3.56
C TYR A 39 -0.78 0.17 -3.86
N VAL A 40 -1.56 -0.77 -3.32
CA VAL A 40 -3.02 -0.75 -3.37
C VAL A 40 -3.55 -0.93 -1.97
N ILE A 41 -4.34 0.03 -1.50
CA ILE A 41 -5.07 -0.10 -0.24
C ILE A 41 -6.40 -0.77 -0.52
N ILE A 42 -6.67 -1.84 0.20
CA ILE A 42 -7.90 -2.63 0.12
C ILE A 42 -8.76 -2.29 1.33
N ASP A 43 -9.97 -1.80 1.08
CA ASP A 43 -11.00 -1.64 2.10
C ASP A 43 -11.60 -3.02 2.41
N GLY A 44 -11.03 -3.71 3.39
CA GLY A 44 -11.42 -5.07 3.76
C GLY A 44 -12.84 -5.16 4.29
N SER A 45 -13.30 -4.14 5.02
CA SER A 45 -14.66 -4.10 5.58
C SER A 45 -15.72 -3.87 4.51
N ASN A 46 -15.40 -3.15 3.44
CA ASN A 46 -16.26 -3.08 2.26
C ASN A 46 -16.24 -4.40 1.45
N ILE A 47 -15.04 -4.92 1.17
CA ILE A 47 -14.86 -6.05 0.25
C ILE A 47 -15.43 -7.35 0.80
N MET A 48 -15.40 -7.57 2.11
CA MET A 48 -15.86 -8.83 2.69
C MET A 48 -17.33 -9.14 2.38
N TYR A 49 -18.13 -8.17 1.94
CA TYR A 49 -19.53 -8.34 1.56
C TYR A 49 -19.77 -8.64 0.06
N TRP A 50 -18.76 -8.53 -0.81
CA TRP A 50 -18.96 -8.50 -2.27
C TRP A 50 -19.52 -9.78 -2.90
N LYS A 51 -19.33 -10.95 -2.28
CA LYS A 51 -19.67 -12.24 -2.92
C LYS A 51 -21.09 -12.71 -2.63
N LYS A 52 -21.52 -12.59 -1.38
CA LYS A 52 -22.80 -13.14 -0.88
C LYS A 52 -23.61 -12.15 -0.06
N GLY A 53 -23.20 -10.88 0.01
CA GLY A 53 -23.81 -9.89 0.89
C GLY A 53 -23.64 -10.17 2.38
N VAL A 54 -22.86 -11.18 2.74
CA VAL A 54 -22.49 -11.52 4.13
C VAL A 54 -20.97 -11.39 4.29
N PRO A 55 -20.47 -11.03 5.48
CA PRO A 55 -19.05 -10.95 5.76
C PRO A 55 -18.35 -12.27 5.45
N ASP A 56 -17.39 -12.25 4.53
CA ASP A 56 -16.56 -13.40 4.20
C ASP A 56 -15.11 -12.98 3.93
N ILE A 57 -14.20 -13.47 4.77
CA ILE A 57 -12.75 -13.21 4.65
C ILE A 57 -12.17 -13.81 3.38
N GLU A 58 -12.77 -14.88 2.85
CA GLU A 58 -12.36 -15.47 1.58
C GLU A 58 -12.54 -14.50 0.41
N THR A 59 -13.58 -13.68 0.46
CA THR A 59 -13.81 -12.62 -0.53
C THR A 59 -12.64 -11.63 -0.56
N VAL A 60 -12.14 -11.22 0.61
CA VAL A 60 -10.98 -10.33 0.73
C VAL A 60 -9.71 -11.04 0.24
N ARG A 61 -9.54 -12.32 0.59
CA ARG A 61 -8.41 -13.13 0.13
C ARG A 61 -8.35 -13.27 -1.39
N ASP A 62 -9.50 -13.45 -2.04
CA ASP A 62 -9.61 -13.52 -3.50
C ASP A 62 -9.15 -12.20 -4.15
N VAL A 63 -9.52 -11.07 -3.56
CA VAL A 63 -9.08 -9.74 -4.02
C VAL A 63 -7.58 -9.55 -3.83
N VAL A 64 -7.04 -9.89 -2.65
CA VAL A 64 -5.59 -9.82 -2.37
C VAL A 64 -4.79 -10.61 -3.40
N ARG A 65 -5.23 -11.85 -3.70
CA ARG A 65 -4.58 -12.70 -4.71
C ARG A 65 -4.64 -12.06 -6.09
N ARG A 66 -5.79 -11.51 -6.47
CA ARG A 66 -5.95 -10.86 -7.78
C ARG A 66 -5.07 -9.62 -7.91
N ILE A 67 -5.00 -8.76 -6.89
CA ILE A 67 -4.17 -7.54 -6.89
C ILE A 67 -2.69 -7.90 -6.96
N SER A 68 -2.26 -8.91 -6.21
CA SER A 68 -0.88 -9.41 -6.28
C SER A 68 -0.55 -9.95 -7.68
N ALA A 69 -1.47 -10.67 -8.31
CA ALA A 69 -1.31 -11.17 -9.67
C ALA A 69 -1.30 -10.07 -10.74
N LEU A 70 -1.84 -8.89 -10.44
CA LEU A 70 -1.74 -7.68 -11.30
C LEU A 70 -0.40 -6.93 -11.10
N GLY A 71 0.48 -7.44 -10.24
CA GLY A 71 1.81 -6.89 -9.97
C GLY A 71 1.88 -5.89 -8.80
N TYR A 72 0.75 -5.62 -8.14
CA TYR A 72 0.67 -4.63 -7.07
C TYR A 72 1.02 -5.23 -5.71
N MET A 73 1.36 -4.34 -4.76
CA MET A 73 1.60 -4.64 -3.36
C MET A 73 0.33 -4.31 -2.54
N PRO A 74 -0.46 -5.31 -2.12
CA PRO A 74 -1.69 -5.07 -1.38
C PRO A 74 -1.42 -4.73 0.10
N GLY A 75 -2.06 -3.66 0.58
CA GLY A 75 -2.26 -3.38 2.00
C GLY A 75 -3.75 -3.47 2.32
N VAL A 76 -4.15 -4.19 3.37
CA VAL A 76 -5.56 -4.38 3.73
C VAL A 76 -5.88 -3.63 5.01
N MET A 77 -6.92 -2.81 4.99
CA MET A 77 -7.43 -2.11 6.16
C MET A 77 -8.83 -2.57 6.50
N PHE A 78 -9.09 -2.81 7.78
CA PHE A 78 -10.39 -3.16 8.31
C PHE A 78 -10.84 -2.13 9.33
N ASP A 79 -12.15 -1.87 9.34
CA ASP A 79 -12.80 -1.22 10.47
C ASP A 79 -12.69 -2.06 11.75
N ALA A 80 -12.96 -1.42 12.89
CA ALA A 80 -12.81 -2.08 14.17
C ALA A 80 -13.83 -3.22 14.43
N ASN A 81 -14.90 -3.29 13.63
CA ASN A 81 -15.99 -4.26 13.77
C ASN A 81 -15.79 -5.52 12.91
N ALA A 82 -14.93 -5.48 11.88
CA ALA A 82 -14.70 -6.59 10.96
C ALA A 82 -14.46 -7.93 11.66
N GLY A 83 -13.67 -7.94 12.75
CA GLY A 83 -13.39 -9.16 13.51
C GLY A 83 -14.65 -9.81 14.06
N TYR A 84 -15.53 -9.00 14.67
CA TYR A 84 -16.81 -9.48 15.20
C TYR A 84 -17.72 -9.98 14.08
N LEU A 85 -17.77 -9.28 12.95
CA LEU A 85 -18.60 -9.63 11.81
C LEU A 85 -18.16 -10.96 11.16
N LEU A 86 -16.86 -11.26 11.16
CA LEU A 86 -16.32 -12.45 10.49
C LEU A 86 -16.22 -13.68 11.39
N LYS A 87 -16.04 -13.51 12.70
CA LYS A 87 -15.76 -14.61 13.64
C LYS A 87 -16.54 -14.56 14.94
N GLY A 88 -17.47 -13.61 15.09
CA GLY A 88 -18.26 -13.43 16.32
C GLY A 88 -17.46 -12.93 17.52
N ARG A 89 -16.17 -12.59 17.33
CA ARG A 89 -15.26 -12.11 18.38
C ARG A 89 -14.28 -11.09 17.82
N TYR A 90 -13.73 -10.25 18.69
CA TYR A 90 -12.69 -9.33 18.29
C TYR A 90 -11.46 -10.07 17.73
N GLN A 91 -10.92 -9.57 16.62
CA GLN A 91 -9.69 -10.07 16.00
C GLN A 91 -8.73 -8.92 15.78
N HIS A 92 -7.47 -9.11 16.16
CA HIS A 92 -6.39 -8.17 15.90
C HIS A 92 -5.81 -8.35 14.48
N HIS A 93 -5.06 -7.35 14.00
CA HIS A 93 -4.40 -7.34 12.70
C HIS A 93 -3.58 -8.62 12.42
N ARG A 94 -2.91 -9.18 13.41
CA ARG A 94 -2.17 -10.46 13.30
C ARG A 94 -3.04 -11.64 12.87
N GLU A 95 -4.27 -11.74 13.38
CA GLU A 95 -5.21 -12.80 13.01
C GLU A 95 -5.61 -12.67 11.55
N PHE A 96 -5.95 -11.45 11.13
CA PHE A 96 -6.29 -11.14 9.74
C PHE A 96 -5.14 -11.39 8.78
N ALA A 97 -3.92 -11.00 9.12
CA ALA A 97 -2.72 -11.26 8.32
C ALA A 97 -2.54 -12.75 8.03
N ARG A 98 -2.72 -13.61 9.04
CA ARG A 98 -2.68 -15.08 8.86
C ARG A 98 -3.76 -15.59 7.91
N HIS A 99 -5.00 -15.11 8.07
CA HIS A 99 -6.10 -15.51 7.19
C HIS A 99 -5.89 -15.06 5.73
N LEU A 100 -5.33 -13.87 5.53
CA LEU A 100 -5.08 -13.27 4.23
C LEU A 100 -3.76 -13.73 3.58
N LYS A 101 -2.91 -14.43 4.34
CA LYS A 101 -1.55 -14.82 3.93
C LYS A 101 -0.69 -13.61 3.52
N LEU A 102 -0.84 -12.51 4.27
CA LEU A 102 -0.06 -11.29 4.09
C LEU A 102 0.90 -11.08 5.25
N PRO A 103 2.01 -10.32 5.05
CA PRO A 103 2.80 -9.81 6.16
C PRO A 103 1.91 -9.01 7.12
N GLU A 104 2.21 -9.09 8.42
CA GLU A 104 1.46 -8.37 9.44
C GLU A 104 1.47 -6.85 9.21
N ALA A 105 2.60 -6.31 8.74
CA ALA A 105 2.73 -4.91 8.37
C ALA A 105 1.85 -4.47 7.17
N SER A 106 1.31 -5.42 6.40
CA SER A 106 0.41 -5.16 5.28
C SER A 106 -1.07 -5.24 5.68
N VAL A 107 -1.38 -5.45 6.97
CA VAL A 107 -2.76 -5.53 7.46
C VAL A 107 -2.94 -4.63 8.66
N MET A 108 -3.95 -3.77 8.62
CA MET A 108 -4.29 -2.87 9.72
C MET A 108 -5.76 -3.03 10.10
N VAL A 109 -6.03 -3.06 11.40
CA VAL A 109 -7.38 -2.89 11.95
C VAL A 109 -7.41 -1.52 12.61
N VAL A 110 -8.30 -0.65 12.13
CA VAL A 110 -8.41 0.73 12.61
C VAL A 110 -8.86 0.75 14.09
N PRO A 111 -8.34 1.67 14.92
CA PRO A 111 -8.78 1.80 16.30
C PRO A 111 -10.30 2.05 16.42
N LYS A 112 -10.90 1.46 17.47
CA LYS A 112 -12.32 1.72 17.81
C LYS A 112 -12.53 3.21 18.11
N GLY A 113 -13.71 3.72 17.76
CA GLY A 113 -14.10 5.10 18.04
C GLY A 113 -13.54 6.13 17.04
N THR A 114 -12.87 5.67 15.98
CA THR A 114 -12.41 6.53 14.89
C THR A 114 -12.98 6.05 13.55
N PRO A 115 -13.34 6.96 12.61
CA PRO A 115 -13.78 6.58 11.27
C PRO A 115 -12.67 5.84 10.51
N ALA A 116 -12.98 4.67 9.95
CA ALA A 116 -12.02 3.88 9.18
C ALA A 116 -11.61 4.58 7.88
N ASP A 117 -12.55 5.28 7.24
CA ASP A 117 -12.35 6.01 5.98
C ASP A 117 -11.16 6.98 6.07
N ALA A 118 -11.05 7.74 7.17
CA ALA A 118 -9.95 8.69 7.38
C ALA A 118 -8.57 8.00 7.33
N TYR A 119 -8.47 6.81 7.93
CA TYR A 119 -7.23 6.04 7.95
C TYR A 119 -6.91 5.46 6.58
N ILE A 120 -7.92 4.94 5.88
CA ILE A 120 -7.78 4.39 4.52
C ILE A 120 -7.30 5.49 3.57
N LEU A 121 -7.96 6.65 3.57
CA LEU A 121 -7.65 7.77 2.69
C LEU A 121 -6.28 8.38 3.00
N ARG A 122 -5.95 8.56 4.29
CA ARG A 122 -4.63 9.02 4.71
C ARG A 122 -3.53 8.07 4.27
N ALA A 123 -3.69 6.77 4.52
CA ALA A 123 -2.70 5.78 4.11
C ALA A 123 -2.53 5.73 2.59
N ALA A 124 -3.62 5.84 1.84
CA ALA A 124 -3.56 5.90 0.38
C ALA A 124 -2.79 7.13 -0.11
N ARG A 125 -3.03 8.30 0.49
CA ARG A 125 -2.28 9.53 0.20
C ARG A 125 -0.79 9.39 0.53
N ASP A 126 -0.47 8.95 1.75
CA ASP A 126 0.90 8.86 2.24
C ASP A 126 1.73 7.86 1.41
N MET A 127 1.11 6.76 1.00
CA MET A 127 1.75 5.71 0.20
C MET A 127 1.65 5.93 -1.31
N ARG A 128 0.96 7.00 -1.76
CA ARG A 128 0.59 7.23 -3.17
C ARG A 128 -0.08 6.00 -3.80
N ALA A 129 -0.92 5.34 -3.02
CA ALA A 129 -1.62 4.14 -3.41
C ALA A 129 -2.98 4.48 -4.03
N VAL A 130 -3.46 3.59 -4.90
CA VAL A 130 -4.88 3.57 -5.28
C VAL A 130 -5.67 2.71 -4.28
N ILE A 131 -6.97 2.94 -4.19
CA ILE A 131 -7.86 2.24 -3.25
C ILE A 131 -8.76 1.28 -4.02
N VAL A 132 -8.96 0.08 -3.49
CA VAL A 132 -9.99 -0.85 -3.97
C VAL A 132 -11.13 -0.88 -2.96
N THR A 133 -12.28 -0.33 -3.38
CA THR A 133 -13.51 -0.23 -2.60
C THR A 133 -14.70 0.05 -3.53
N ASN A 134 -15.92 -0.24 -3.07
CA ASN A 134 -17.14 0.24 -3.72
C ASN A 134 -17.71 1.52 -3.10
N ASP A 135 -17.15 1.97 -1.97
CA ASP A 135 -17.48 3.26 -1.36
C ASP A 135 -17.06 4.42 -2.28
N ARG A 136 -17.69 5.58 -2.10
CA ARG A 136 -17.37 6.84 -2.77
C ARG A 136 -16.65 7.82 -1.86
N TYR A 137 -16.67 7.63 -0.54
CA TYR A 137 -16.10 8.53 0.45
C TYR A 137 -16.46 10.02 0.21
N ARG A 138 -17.74 10.28 -0.13
CA ARG A 138 -18.18 11.63 -0.54
C ARG A 138 -17.96 12.67 0.55
N ASP A 139 -18.19 12.29 1.79
CA ASP A 139 -18.07 13.16 2.97
C ASP A 139 -16.62 13.57 3.24
N TRP A 140 -15.65 12.87 2.62
CA TRP A 140 -14.22 13.11 2.76
C TRP A 140 -13.62 13.88 1.60
N ALA A 141 -14.40 14.23 0.57
CA ALA A 141 -13.88 14.81 -0.66
C ALA A 141 -13.22 16.19 -0.47
N ASP A 142 -13.64 16.95 0.55
CA ASP A 142 -13.05 18.25 0.86
C ASP A 142 -11.62 18.11 1.43
N GLU A 143 -11.37 17.09 2.27
CA GLU A 143 -10.05 16.81 2.85
C GLU A 143 -9.19 15.93 1.92
N TYR A 144 -9.84 15.07 1.13
CA TYR A 144 -9.23 14.08 0.22
C TYR A 144 -9.81 14.21 -1.20
N PRO A 145 -9.49 15.28 -1.95
CA PRO A 145 -10.00 15.48 -3.31
C PRO A 145 -9.60 14.36 -4.29
N GLU A 146 -8.57 13.57 -3.96
CA GLU A 146 -8.14 12.39 -4.73
C GLU A 146 -9.27 11.36 -4.92
N VAL A 147 -10.26 11.30 -4.03
CA VAL A 147 -11.43 10.41 -4.17
C VAL A 147 -12.27 10.71 -5.42
N GLN A 148 -12.17 11.93 -5.95
CA GLN A 148 -12.83 12.34 -7.19
C GLN A 148 -11.96 12.05 -8.43
N THR A 149 -10.69 11.72 -8.24
CA THR A 149 -9.75 11.44 -9.35
C THR A 149 -10.05 10.08 -9.97
N ARG A 150 -10.19 10.05 -11.30
CA ARG A 150 -10.41 8.81 -12.06
C ARG A 150 -9.26 7.84 -11.80
N GLY A 151 -9.59 6.59 -11.47
CA GLY A 151 -8.59 5.54 -11.21
C GLY A 151 -8.01 5.54 -9.79
N HIS A 152 -8.32 6.54 -8.95
CA HIS A 152 -7.92 6.51 -7.54
C HIS A 152 -8.76 5.51 -6.75
N LEU A 153 -10.08 5.55 -6.91
CA LEU A 153 -11.01 4.54 -6.38
C LEU A 153 -11.32 3.49 -7.45
N ASN A 154 -10.94 2.24 -7.19
CA ASN A 154 -11.11 1.11 -8.09
C ASN A 154 -12.19 0.18 -7.55
N ARG A 155 -13.29 0.06 -8.31
CA ARG A 155 -14.42 -0.80 -7.92
C ARG A 155 -14.19 -2.25 -8.29
N GLY A 156 -15.03 -3.11 -7.74
CA GLY A 156 -15.05 -4.51 -8.10
C GLY A 156 -16.27 -5.23 -7.56
N GLY A 157 -16.27 -6.54 -7.74
CA GLY A 157 -17.33 -7.40 -7.23
C GLY A 157 -17.28 -8.79 -7.84
N TYR A 158 -18.37 -9.52 -7.67
CA TYR A 158 -18.55 -10.84 -8.26
C TYR A 158 -19.64 -10.81 -9.32
N ARG A 159 -19.41 -11.51 -10.42
CA ARG A 159 -20.42 -11.79 -11.45
C ARG A 159 -20.26 -13.25 -11.87
N ASP A 160 -21.32 -14.03 -11.77
CA ASP A 160 -21.31 -15.48 -12.07
C ASP A 160 -20.20 -16.25 -11.35
N GLY A 161 -19.96 -15.89 -10.08
CA GLY A 161 -18.91 -16.48 -9.25
C GLY A 161 -17.48 -16.04 -9.58
N LYS A 162 -17.28 -15.20 -10.60
CA LYS A 162 -15.96 -14.67 -10.99
C LYS A 162 -15.75 -13.27 -10.41
N LEU A 163 -14.58 -13.08 -9.78
CA LEU A 163 -14.13 -11.77 -9.31
C LEU A 163 -13.77 -10.89 -10.52
N TRP A 164 -14.27 -9.67 -10.53
CA TRP A 164 -13.85 -8.61 -11.45
C TRP A 164 -13.40 -7.38 -10.65
N LEU A 165 -12.37 -6.70 -11.15
CA LEU A 165 -11.83 -5.45 -10.60
C LEU A 165 -11.67 -4.45 -11.74
N GLN A 166 -11.91 -3.16 -11.49
CA GLN A 166 -11.57 -2.07 -12.40
C GLN A 166 -10.08 -1.77 -12.45
N LEU A 167 -9.34 -2.20 -11.40
CA LEU A 167 -7.91 -2.01 -11.29
C LEU A 167 -7.20 -2.65 -12.50
N GLN A 168 -6.48 -1.83 -13.26
CA GLN A 168 -5.72 -2.27 -14.43
C GLN A 168 -4.37 -2.89 -14.01
N PRO A 169 -3.82 -3.85 -14.76
CA PRO A 169 -2.47 -4.39 -14.51
C PRO A 169 -1.35 -3.33 -14.55
N LEU A 170 -0.31 -3.53 -13.72
CA LEU A 170 0.86 -2.62 -13.65
C LEU A 170 1.72 -2.62 -14.92
N ASP A 171 1.70 -3.71 -15.66
CA ASP A 171 2.46 -3.96 -16.88
C ASP A 171 1.75 -3.49 -18.16
N GLN A 172 0.52 -2.96 -18.07
CA GLN A 172 -0.14 -2.36 -19.23
C GLN A 172 0.50 -1.03 -19.66
N PRO A 173 0.71 -0.81 -20.98
CA PRO A 173 1.26 0.45 -21.50
C PRO A 173 0.38 1.64 -21.10
N VAL A 174 1.02 2.75 -20.71
CA VAL A 174 0.37 3.98 -20.19
C VAL A 174 -0.73 4.52 -21.12
N ALA A 175 -0.62 4.28 -22.44
CA ALA A 175 -1.64 4.65 -23.43
C ALA A 175 -3.02 3.99 -23.21
N ALA A 176 -3.10 2.86 -22.49
CA ALA A 176 -4.35 2.18 -22.15
C ALA A 176 -4.99 2.65 -20.82
N ARG A 177 -4.29 3.48 -20.04
CA ARG A 177 -4.74 3.97 -18.72
C ARG A 177 -5.54 5.27 -18.81
N ALA A 178 -5.43 6.00 -19.93
CA ALA A 178 -6.11 7.26 -20.19
C ALA A 178 -7.11 7.12 -21.34
N GLY A 179 -8.27 6.54 -21.02
CA GLY A 179 -9.48 6.53 -21.85
C GLY A 179 -10.70 6.59 -20.96
#